data_AF-A0A1I3ZCF2-F1
#
_entry.id   AF-A0A1I3ZCF2-F1
#
_cell.length_a   1.000
_cell.length_b   1.000
_cell.length_c   1.000
_cell.angle_alpha   90.00
_cell.angle_beta   90.00
_cell.angle_gamma   90.00
#
_symmetry.space_group_name_H-M   'P 1'
#
loop_
_entity.id
_entity.type
_entity.pdbx_description
1 polymer ?
#
loop_
_entity_poly.entity_id
_entity_poly.type
_entity_poly.pdbx_seq_one_letter_code
_entity_poly.pdbx_strand_id
1 'polypeptide(L)'
;MMRRFAAAFFLSLLSTLAPAADALGPDQLLERIRSERAAEVGAMAEREKAFLAKHSEQASLLAAARAELNAQKAEAERLKAEFDRQAAQLAEQEKQLTLHVGDFGELFAVVRQSAGDIAGQWQDSLLNAQYPERLARLKALAKSRVPPSSEDLDGYWMTLLEDLAASGRVERVELPVVGLDGQRKTQPVLRVGTFSSFGEAGFLRYDAEAGELLAAANQPSGRGQATSYLESGEALAELPVDPTRGTLLAQLQREPDFWTRLQQGGLVGWVIVALGAFGLCLAAWRMIYLGGVARSIKAQLQDLGTPRRDNPLGRVIGMLGPQPQLADLETLELKLDEAILQETPPLERGLGLVKLISAVAPLLGLLGTVTGMIVTFQAITQSGGGDSRLMADGISQALVTTVQGLVVAIPMLFLHSLLAGRSKALIQLLEQQSAGLVALHLSGAPRRD
;
A
#
# COMPACT_ATOMS: atom_id res chain seq x y z
N MET A 1 -67.34 -67.72 -56.81
CA MET A 1 -67.50 -69.16 -57.09
C MET A 1 -68.28 -69.76 -55.93
N MET A 2 -69.27 -70.63 -56.17
CA MET A 2 -70.19 -71.25 -55.17
C MET A 2 -71.35 -70.39 -54.63
N ARG A 3 -72.20 -69.89 -55.55
CA ARG A 3 -73.66 -69.65 -55.42
C ARG A 3 -74.20 -68.97 -56.69
N ARG A 4 -73.57 -69.14 -57.85
CA ARG A 4 -74.05 -70.09 -58.85
C ARG A 4 -75.38 -70.80 -58.49
N PHE A 5 -76.34 -70.66 -59.40
CA PHE A 5 -77.07 -71.79 -59.97
C PHE A 5 -78.41 -72.22 -59.36
N ALA A 6 -78.92 -71.59 -58.29
CA ALA A 6 -80.23 -71.98 -57.74
C ALA A 6 -81.45 -71.26 -58.36
N ALA A 7 -81.34 -70.01 -58.83
CA ALA A 7 -82.49 -69.31 -59.43
C ALA A 7 -82.54 -69.41 -60.96
N ALA A 8 -81.46 -69.87 -61.59
CA ALA A 8 -81.38 -70.12 -63.03
C ALA A 8 -82.00 -71.47 -63.45
N PHE A 9 -82.62 -72.22 -62.53
CA PHE A 9 -83.21 -73.55 -62.78
C PHE A 9 -84.75 -73.58 -62.75
N PHE A 10 -85.40 -72.46 -62.45
CA PHE A 10 -86.88 -72.37 -62.44
C PHE A 10 -87.47 -71.71 -63.69
N LEU A 11 -86.65 -71.34 -64.69
CA LEU A 11 -87.11 -70.66 -65.91
C LEU A 11 -87.20 -71.58 -67.14
N SER A 12 -87.04 -72.90 -67.00
CA SER A 12 -87.08 -73.87 -68.10
C SER A 12 -88.19 -74.94 -67.98
N LEU A 13 -89.28 -74.67 -67.23
CA LEU A 13 -90.35 -75.67 -67.02
C LEU A 13 -91.79 -75.12 -66.95
N LEU A 14 -92.05 -73.91 -67.46
CA LEU A 14 -93.42 -73.46 -67.75
C LEU A 14 -93.55 -72.98 -69.19
N SER A 15 -93.41 -73.92 -70.12
CA SER A 15 -94.24 -73.91 -71.32
C SER A 15 -95.63 -74.40 -70.94
N THR A 16 -96.66 -73.89 -71.61
CA THR A 16 -98.07 -74.31 -71.56
C THR A 16 -98.86 -73.90 -70.32
N LEU A 17 -99.33 -72.65 -70.33
CA LEU A 17 -100.67 -72.21 -69.91
C LEU A 17 -100.71 -70.71 -70.20
N ALA A 18 -100.80 -70.35 -71.48
CA ALA A 18 -101.42 -69.07 -71.80
C ALA A 18 -102.85 -69.18 -71.25
N PRO A 19 -103.28 -68.38 -70.25
CA PRO A 19 -104.70 -68.19 -70.10
C PRO A 19 -105.15 -67.65 -71.45
N ALA A 20 -106.18 -68.28 -72.02
CA ALA A 20 -106.89 -67.72 -73.14
C ALA A 20 -107.03 -66.24 -72.86
N ALA A 21 -106.43 -65.40 -73.71
CA ALA A 21 -106.78 -64.00 -73.75
C ALA A 21 -108.22 -64.01 -74.24
N ASP A 22 -109.15 -64.21 -73.30
CA ASP A 22 -110.51 -63.78 -73.45
C ASP A 22 -110.40 -62.38 -74.02
N ALA A 23 -111.10 -62.17 -75.12
CA ALA A 23 -111.33 -60.84 -75.66
C ALA A 23 -111.99 -60.05 -74.53
N LEU A 24 -111.14 -59.42 -73.69
CA LEU A 24 -111.53 -58.55 -72.61
C LEU A 24 -112.43 -57.53 -73.29
N GLY A 25 -113.72 -57.61 -72.97
CA GLY A 25 -114.68 -56.65 -73.48
C GLY A 25 -114.16 -55.25 -73.16
N PRO A 26 -114.54 -54.23 -73.97
CA PRO A 26 -114.13 -52.84 -73.75
C PRO A 26 -114.18 -52.42 -72.27
N ASP A 27 -115.14 -52.93 -71.52
CA ASP A 27 -115.35 -52.68 -70.10
C ASP A 27 -114.28 -53.29 -69.17
N GLN A 28 -113.79 -54.51 -69.43
CA GLN A 28 -112.78 -55.17 -68.59
C GLN A 28 -111.37 -54.59 -68.80
N LEU A 29 -111.05 -54.13 -70.02
CA LEU A 29 -109.80 -53.42 -70.31
C LEU A 29 -109.79 -52.02 -69.66
N LEU A 30 -110.94 -51.35 -69.68
CA LEU A 30 -111.16 -50.06 -69.03
C LEU A 30 -110.94 -50.15 -67.51
N GLU A 31 -111.41 -51.23 -66.87
CA GLU A 31 -111.27 -51.46 -65.43
C GLU A 31 -109.82 -51.70 -65.02
N ARG A 32 -109.07 -52.47 -65.83
CA ARG A 32 -107.63 -52.70 -65.61
C ARG A 32 -106.80 -51.42 -65.79
N ILE A 33 -107.04 -50.65 -66.87
CA ILE A 33 -106.39 -49.35 -67.09
C ILE A 33 -106.72 -48.37 -65.96
N ARG A 34 -107.95 -48.37 -65.44
CA ARG A 34 -108.32 -47.58 -64.25
C ARG A 34 -107.54 -48.02 -63.02
N SER A 35 -107.37 -49.32 -62.78
CA SER A 35 -106.61 -49.85 -61.65
C SER A 35 -105.10 -49.56 -61.73
N GLU A 36 -104.49 -49.70 -62.92
CA GLU A 36 -103.07 -49.44 -63.16
C GLU A 36 -102.77 -47.93 -63.11
N ARG A 37 -103.64 -47.09 -63.69
CA ARG A 37 -103.54 -45.63 -63.55
C ARG A 37 -103.70 -45.18 -62.11
N ALA A 38 -104.61 -45.79 -61.35
CA ALA A 38 -104.76 -45.50 -59.92
C ALA A 38 -103.51 -45.90 -59.12
N ALA A 39 -102.91 -47.06 -59.42
CA ALA A 39 -101.66 -47.52 -58.81
C ALA A 39 -100.47 -46.62 -59.19
N GLU A 40 -100.35 -46.20 -60.44
CA GLU A 40 -99.29 -45.28 -60.91
C GLU A 40 -99.43 -43.89 -60.30
N VAL A 41 -100.65 -43.34 -60.22
CA VAL A 41 -100.90 -42.05 -59.56
C VAL A 41 -100.54 -42.13 -58.08
N GLY A 42 -100.88 -43.22 -57.40
CA GLY A 42 -100.47 -43.46 -56.01
C GLY A 42 -98.94 -43.55 -55.87
N ALA A 43 -98.26 -44.30 -56.73
CA ALA A 43 -96.81 -44.44 -56.72
C ALA A 43 -96.05 -43.15 -57.12
N MET A 44 -96.63 -42.32 -57.99
CA MET A 44 -96.09 -40.99 -58.31
C MET A 44 -96.26 -40.03 -57.13
N ALA A 45 -97.44 -40.00 -56.50
CA ALA A 45 -97.70 -39.17 -55.33
C ALA A 45 -96.76 -39.52 -54.15
N GLU A 46 -96.50 -40.81 -53.90
CA GLU A 46 -95.53 -41.24 -52.88
C GLU A 46 -94.08 -40.88 -53.23
N ARG A 47 -93.68 -40.98 -54.51
CA ARG A 47 -92.36 -40.51 -54.95
C ARG A 47 -92.20 -39.00 -54.83
N GLU A 48 -93.24 -38.24 -55.15
CA GLU A 48 -93.26 -36.78 -55.03
C GLU A 48 -93.15 -36.37 -53.56
N LYS A 49 -93.93 -36.98 -52.66
CA LYS A 49 -93.79 -36.78 -51.21
C LYS A 49 -92.40 -37.13 -50.71
N ALA A 50 -91.84 -38.28 -51.11
CA ALA A 50 -90.51 -38.70 -50.71
C ALA A 50 -89.41 -37.75 -51.23
N PHE A 51 -89.57 -37.22 -52.46
CA PHE A 51 -88.67 -36.23 -53.04
C PHE A 51 -88.74 -34.89 -52.28
N LEU A 52 -89.95 -34.39 -52.01
CA LEU A 52 -90.16 -33.17 -51.23
C LEU A 52 -89.62 -33.30 -49.80
N ALA A 53 -89.83 -34.45 -49.16
CA ALA A 53 -89.28 -34.75 -47.84
C ALA A 53 -87.74 -34.70 -47.86
N LYS A 54 -87.09 -35.39 -48.81
CA LYS A 54 -85.61 -35.36 -48.96
C LYS A 54 -85.07 -33.96 -49.29
N HIS A 55 -85.77 -33.20 -50.13
CA HIS A 55 -85.38 -31.82 -50.43
C HIS A 55 -85.48 -30.94 -49.18
N SER A 56 -86.55 -31.07 -48.39
CA SER A 56 -86.70 -30.35 -47.13
C SER A 56 -85.65 -30.74 -46.08
N GLU A 57 -85.29 -32.03 -46.01
CA GLU A 57 -84.24 -32.56 -45.15
C GLU A 57 -82.86 -31.98 -45.54
N GLN A 58 -82.51 -32.01 -46.83
CA GLN A 58 -81.27 -31.42 -47.34
C GLN A 58 -81.20 -29.90 -47.10
N ALA A 59 -82.32 -29.19 -47.29
CA ALA A 59 -82.39 -27.76 -47.01
C ALA A 59 -82.17 -27.47 -45.51
N SER A 60 -82.74 -28.28 -44.63
CA SER A 60 -82.54 -28.18 -43.17
C SER A 60 -81.09 -28.47 -42.78
N LEU A 61 -80.47 -29.51 -43.33
CA LEU A 61 -79.06 -29.84 -43.08
C LEU A 61 -78.12 -28.74 -43.56
N LEU A 62 -78.37 -28.17 -44.74
CA LEU A 62 -77.59 -27.05 -45.27
C LEU A 62 -77.76 -25.79 -44.40
N ALA A 63 -78.98 -25.52 -43.93
CA ALA A 63 -79.24 -24.40 -43.02
C ALA A 63 -78.50 -24.57 -41.69
N ALA A 64 -78.54 -25.79 -41.10
CA ALA A 64 -77.80 -26.11 -39.88
C ALA A 64 -76.29 -25.98 -40.06
N ALA A 65 -75.73 -26.52 -41.15
CA ALA A 65 -74.30 -26.41 -41.46
C ALA A 65 -73.86 -24.95 -41.69
N ARG A 66 -74.71 -24.13 -42.32
CA ARG A 66 -74.46 -22.68 -42.50
C ARG A 66 -74.52 -21.93 -41.17
N ALA A 67 -75.46 -22.27 -40.29
CA ALA A 67 -75.55 -21.67 -38.95
C ALA A 67 -74.31 -22.00 -38.11
N GLU A 68 -73.87 -23.26 -38.12
CA GLU A 68 -72.65 -23.69 -37.43
C GLU A 68 -71.41 -23.00 -37.99
N LEU A 69 -71.26 -22.93 -39.32
CA LEU A 69 -70.16 -22.21 -39.96
C LEU A 69 -70.12 -20.73 -39.54
N ASN A 70 -71.28 -20.07 -39.45
CA ASN A 70 -71.36 -18.68 -39.02
C ASN A 70 -71.02 -18.50 -37.54
N ALA A 71 -71.45 -19.44 -36.68
CA ALA A 71 -71.08 -19.44 -35.26
C ALA A 71 -69.58 -19.60 -35.06
N GLN A 72 -68.96 -20.57 -35.75
CA GLN A 72 -67.51 -20.79 -35.71
C GLN A 72 -66.72 -19.60 -36.27
N LYS A 73 -67.22 -18.94 -37.34
CA LYS A 73 -66.60 -17.70 -37.85
C LYS A 73 -66.67 -16.55 -36.85
N ALA A 74 -67.82 -16.36 -36.21
CA ALA A 74 -67.97 -15.32 -35.19
C ALA A 74 -67.04 -15.57 -33.99
N GLU A 75 -66.90 -16.84 -33.59
CA GLU A 75 -65.97 -17.25 -32.54
C GLU A 75 -64.51 -17.02 -32.93
N ALA A 76 -64.12 -17.37 -34.16
CA ALA A 76 -62.77 -17.13 -34.67
C ALA A 76 -62.44 -15.63 -34.72
N GLU A 77 -63.37 -14.77 -35.16
CA GLU A 77 -63.18 -13.32 -35.16
C GLU A 77 -63.08 -12.75 -33.73
N ARG A 78 -63.87 -13.28 -32.78
CA ARG A 78 -63.79 -12.90 -31.36
C ARG A 78 -62.43 -13.26 -30.76
N LEU A 79 -62.00 -14.51 -30.94
CA LEU A 79 -60.70 -14.99 -30.44
C LEU A 79 -59.54 -14.23 -31.07
N LYS A 80 -59.64 -13.90 -32.36
CA LYS A 80 -58.64 -13.07 -33.06
C LYS A 80 -58.57 -11.67 -32.46
N ALA A 81 -59.71 -11.01 -32.22
CA ALA A 81 -59.74 -9.70 -31.59
C ALA A 81 -59.20 -9.72 -30.14
N GLU A 82 -59.40 -10.80 -29.41
CA GLU A 82 -58.83 -11.00 -28.07
C GLU A 82 -57.31 -11.21 -28.14
N PHE A 83 -56.84 -12.07 -29.05
CA PHE A 83 -55.41 -12.29 -29.30
C PHE A 83 -54.71 -10.98 -29.69
N ASP A 84 -55.27 -10.21 -30.63
CA ASP A 84 -54.69 -8.95 -31.09
C ASP A 84 -54.61 -7.93 -29.93
N ARG A 85 -55.62 -7.90 -29.04
CA ARG A 85 -55.61 -7.06 -27.84
C ARG A 85 -54.54 -7.49 -26.83
N GLN A 86 -54.45 -8.79 -26.54
CA GLN A 86 -53.46 -9.34 -25.62
C GLN A 86 -52.04 -9.16 -26.15
N ALA A 87 -51.83 -9.37 -27.46
CA ALA A 87 -50.55 -9.13 -28.12
C ALA A 87 -50.12 -7.66 -28.02
N ALA A 88 -51.05 -6.72 -28.21
CA ALA A 88 -50.77 -5.29 -28.02
C ALA A 88 -50.44 -4.93 -26.57
N GLN A 89 -51.16 -5.51 -25.59
CA GLN A 89 -50.87 -5.32 -24.17
C GLN A 89 -49.51 -5.89 -23.78
N LEU A 90 -49.18 -7.08 -24.27
CA LEU A 90 -47.90 -7.73 -24.02
C LEU A 90 -46.75 -6.90 -24.60
N ALA A 91 -46.88 -6.43 -25.85
CA ALA A 91 -45.88 -5.58 -26.48
C ALA A 91 -45.65 -4.27 -25.71
N GLU A 92 -46.71 -3.63 -25.19
CA GLU A 92 -46.56 -2.43 -24.35
C GLU A 92 -45.91 -2.76 -23.00
N GLN A 93 -46.28 -3.87 -22.35
CA GLN A 93 -45.64 -4.30 -21.10
C GLN A 93 -44.16 -4.65 -21.30
N GLU A 94 -43.79 -5.34 -22.38
CA GLU A 94 -42.40 -5.61 -22.74
C GLU A 94 -41.60 -4.33 -22.98
N LYS A 95 -42.22 -3.33 -23.62
CA LYS A 95 -41.61 -2.02 -23.82
C LYS A 95 -41.39 -1.28 -22.50
N GLN A 96 -42.40 -1.24 -21.61
CA GLN A 96 -42.27 -0.64 -20.28
C GLN A 96 -41.19 -1.34 -19.45
N LEU A 97 -41.16 -2.67 -19.47
CA LEU A 97 -40.13 -3.46 -18.80
C LEU A 97 -38.73 -3.11 -19.32
N THR A 98 -38.57 -3.00 -20.65
CA THR A 98 -37.30 -2.64 -21.28
C THR A 98 -36.84 -1.23 -20.87
N LEU A 99 -37.76 -0.26 -20.84
CA LEU A 99 -37.47 1.10 -20.39
C LEU A 99 -37.03 1.12 -18.92
N HIS A 100 -37.81 0.49 -18.03
CA HIS A 100 -37.47 0.40 -16.61
C HIS A 100 -36.13 -0.30 -16.38
N VAL A 101 -35.87 -1.43 -17.05
CA VAL A 101 -34.57 -2.13 -16.97
C VAL A 101 -33.42 -1.25 -17.48
N GLY A 102 -33.66 -0.44 -18.52
CA GLY A 102 -32.70 0.56 -19.01
C GLY A 102 -32.34 1.59 -17.94
N ASP A 103 -33.35 2.23 -17.33
CA ASP A 103 -33.16 3.22 -16.25
C ASP A 103 -32.44 2.61 -15.03
N PHE A 104 -32.78 1.37 -14.65
CA PHE A 104 -32.07 0.64 -13.59
C PHE A 104 -30.62 0.29 -13.97
N GLY A 105 -30.34 0.08 -15.25
CA GLY A 105 -28.99 -0.15 -15.76
C GLY A 105 -28.07 1.06 -15.56
N GLU A 106 -28.59 2.28 -15.76
CA GLU A 106 -27.85 3.52 -15.51
C GLU A 106 -27.56 3.72 -14.02
N LEU A 107 -28.58 3.54 -13.16
CA LEU A 107 -28.41 3.63 -11.70
C LEU A 107 -27.40 2.59 -11.19
N PHE A 108 -27.46 1.37 -11.71
CA PHE A 108 -26.49 0.32 -11.39
C PHE A 108 -25.07 0.74 -11.76
N ALA A 109 -24.87 1.30 -12.96
CA ALA A 109 -23.56 1.74 -13.40
C ALA A 109 -22.98 2.79 -12.45
N VAL A 110 -23.81 3.76 -12.01
CA VAL A 110 -23.42 4.79 -11.04
C VAL A 110 -23.06 4.20 -9.69
N VAL A 111 -23.88 3.30 -9.14
CA VAL A 111 -23.62 2.66 -7.85
C VAL A 111 -22.34 1.82 -7.91
N ARG A 112 -22.15 1.05 -8.99
CA ARG A 112 -20.96 0.22 -9.20
C ARG A 112 -19.70 1.07 -9.30
N GLN A 113 -19.75 2.16 -10.06
CA GLN A 113 -18.64 3.10 -10.19
C GLN A 113 -18.34 3.76 -8.84
N SER A 114 -19.37 4.27 -8.16
CA SER A 114 -19.21 4.91 -6.86
C SER A 114 -18.66 3.95 -5.80
N ALA A 115 -19.14 2.70 -5.75
CA ALA A 115 -18.61 1.66 -4.88
C ALA A 115 -17.13 1.37 -5.18
N GLY A 116 -16.74 1.38 -6.46
CA GLY A 116 -15.34 1.22 -6.89
C GLY A 116 -14.46 2.40 -6.44
N ASP A 117 -14.92 3.62 -6.66
CA ASP A 117 -14.21 4.85 -6.29
C ASP A 117 -14.02 4.93 -4.76
N ILE A 118 -15.07 4.62 -3.99
CA ILE A 118 -15.00 4.59 -2.52
C ILE A 118 -14.12 3.44 -2.03
N ALA A 119 -14.20 2.26 -2.66
CA ALA A 119 -13.31 1.15 -2.32
C ALA A 119 -11.83 1.53 -2.53
N GLY A 120 -11.52 2.29 -3.58
CA GLY A 120 -10.18 2.83 -3.82
C GLY A 120 -9.75 3.82 -2.73
N GLN A 121 -10.62 4.76 -2.36
CA GLN A 121 -10.33 5.75 -1.32
C GLN A 121 -10.18 5.14 0.08
N TRP A 122 -10.94 4.09 0.37
CA TRP A 122 -10.95 3.43 1.67
C TRP A 122 -9.93 2.30 1.79
N GLN A 123 -9.22 1.96 0.72
CA GLN A 123 -8.24 0.86 0.73
C GLN A 123 -7.20 1.02 1.85
N ASP A 124 -6.70 2.24 2.04
CA ASP A 124 -5.68 2.56 3.04
C ASP A 124 -6.27 3.09 4.36
N SER A 125 -7.59 3.00 4.54
CA SER A 125 -8.24 3.46 5.76
C SER A 125 -7.94 2.53 6.93
N LEU A 126 -7.43 3.11 8.03
CA LEU A 126 -7.17 2.36 9.27
C LEU A 126 -8.42 1.67 9.84
N LEU A 127 -9.62 2.15 9.48
CA LEU A 127 -10.87 1.53 9.93
C LEU A 127 -11.03 0.10 9.43
N ASN A 128 -10.35 -0.29 8.37
CA ASN A 128 -10.38 -1.66 7.87
C ASN A 128 -9.78 -2.66 8.87
N ALA A 129 -8.92 -2.21 9.78
CA ALA A 129 -8.41 -3.06 10.88
C ALA A 129 -9.52 -3.50 11.84
N GLN A 130 -10.56 -2.68 12.01
CA GLN A 130 -11.71 -2.94 12.88
C GLN A 130 -12.92 -3.49 12.12
N TYR A 131 -13.12 -3.02 10.88
CA TYR A 131 -14.29 -3.33 10.05
C TYR A 131 -13.88 -3.81 8.64
N PRO A 132 -13.21 -4.98 8.52
CA PRO A 132 -12.67 -5.46 7.25
C PRO A 132 -13.75 -5.76 6.20
N GLU A 133 -14.95 -6.12 6.64
CA GLU A 133 -16.14 -6.41 5.82
C GLU A 133 -16.52 -5.26 4.89
N ARG A 134 -16.28 -4.00 5.30
CA ARG A 134 -16.70 -2.80 4.55
C ARG A 134 -16.07 -2.74 3.17
N LEU A 135 -14.74 -2.92 3.11
CA LEU A 135 -14.01 -2.88 1.85
C LEU A 135 -14.37 -4.08 0.98
N ALA A 136 -14.63 -5.25 1.58
CA ALA A 136 -15.05 -6.44 0.86
C ALA A 136 -16.41 -6.23 0.17
N ARG A 137 -17.40 -5.67 0.88
CA ARG A 137 -18.73 -5.36 0.33
C ARG A 137 -18.67 -4.37 -0.83
N LEU A 138 -17.91 -3.27 -0.69
CA LEU A 138 -17.74 -2.30 -1.77
C LEU A 138 -17.06 -2.90 -3.00
N LYS A 139 -16.02 -3.71 -2.81
CA LYS A 139 -15.34 -4.42 -3.90
C LYS A 139 -16.26 -5.44 -4.58
N ALA A 140 -17.14 -6.10 -3.83
CA ALA A 140 -18.12 -7.03 -4.39
C ALA A 140 -19.15 -6.28 -5.26
N LEU A 141 -19.69 -5.17 -4.75
CA LEU A 141 -20.66 -4.33 -5.48
C LEU A 141 -20.05 -3.72 -6.75
N ALA A 142 -18.81 -3.23 -6.68
CA ALA A 142 -18.07 -2.67 -7.81
C ALA A 142 -17.77 -3.68 -8.92
N LYS A 143 -17.60 -4.97 -8.56
CA LYS A 143 -17.30 -6.05 -9.51
C LYS A 143 -18.55 -6.78 -10.01
N SER A 144 -19.71 -6.55 -9.38
CA SER A 144 -20.95 -7.19 -9.79
C SER A 144 -21.27 -6.89 -11.26
N ARG A 145 -21.80 -7.90 -11.96
CA ARG A 145 -22.36 -7.79 -13.30
C ARG A 145 -23.88 -7.89 -13.31
N VAL A 146 -24.45 -8.20 -12.15
CA VAL A 146 -25.89 -8.34 -11.94
C VAL A 146 -26.39 -7.04 -11.32
N PRO A 147 -27.56 -6.52 -11.76
CA PRO A 147 -28.18 -5.37 -11.11
C PRO A 147 -28.35 -5.60 -9.60
N PRO A 148 -28.01 -4.62 -8.74
CA PRO A 148 -28.11 -4.75 -7.30
C PRO A 148 -29.57 -4.84 -6.90
N SER A 149 -29.83 -5.70 -5.92
CA SER A 149 -31.12 -5.73 -5.23
C SER A 149 -31.32 -4.46 -4.40
N SER A 150 -32.55 -4.20 -3.98
CA SER A 150 -32.83 -3.12 -3.02
C SER A 150 -32.02 -3.29 -1.73
N GLU A 151 -31.81 -4.52 -1.29
CA GLU A 151 -31.01 -4.85 -0.11
C GLU A 151 -29.53 -4.48 -0.31
N ASP A 152 -28.98 -4.66 -1.51
CA ASP A 152 -27.62 -4.24 -1.84
C ASP A 152 -27.48 -2.71 -1.81
N LEU A 153 -28.49 -1.97 -2.29
CA LEU A 153 -28.52 -0.51 -2.27
C LEU A 153 -28.62 0.05 -0.84
N ASP A 154 -29.52 -0.52 -0.04
CA ASP A 154 -29.67 -0.16 1.37
C ASP A 154 -28.40 -0.50 2.16
N GLY A 155 -27.81 -1.67 1.90
CA GLY A 155 -26.55 -2.09 2.51
C GLY A 155 -25.37 -1.20 2.12
N TYR A 156 -25.30 -0.77 0.86
CA TYR A 156 -24.32 0.21 0.40
C TYR A 156 -24.46 1.54 1.16
N TRP A 157 -25.68 2.09 1.20
CA TRP A 157 -25.97 3.32 1.93
C TRP A 157 -25.65 3.21 3.43
N MET A 158 -26.06 2.12 4.07
CA MET A 158 -25.77 1.87 5.47
C MET A 158 -24.26 1.80 5.74
N THR A 159 -23.50 1.15 4.84
CA THR A 159 -22.04 1.07 4.95
C THR A 159 -21.38 2.45 4.91
N LEU A 160 -21.91 3.40 4.13
CA LEU A 160 -21.44 4.79 4.10
C LEU A 160 -21.74 5.52 5.41
N LEU A 161 -22.95 5.35 5.95
CA LEU A 161 -23.34 5.95 7.23
C LEU A 161 -22.54 5.38 8.41
N GLU A 162 -22.26 4.08 8.40
CA GLU A 162 -21.42 3.42 9.40
C GLU A 162 -19.99 3.95 9.36
N ASP A 163 -19.40 4.15 8.17
CA ASP A 163 -18.09 4.80 8.04
C ASP A 163 -18.11 6.24 8.52
N LEU A 164 -19.13 7.02 8.13
CA LEU A 164 -19.27 8.40 8.58
C LEU A 164 -19.34 8.47 10.11
N ALA A 165 -20.13 7.60 10.73
CA ALA A 165 -20.22 7.52 12.18
C ALA A 165 -18.92 7.04 12.83
N ALA A 166 -18.22 6.06 12.25
CA ALA A 166 -16.97 5.53 12.77
C ALA A 166 -15.82 6.54 12.64
N SER A 167 -15.75 7.28 11.54
CA SER A 167 -14.74 8.29 11.25
C SER A 167 -14.77 9.48 12.21
N GLY A 168 -15.93 9.77 12.82
CA GLY A 168 -16.08 10.83 13.82
C GLY A 168 -15.81 10.41 15.27
N ARG A 169 -15.56 9.12 15.54
CA ARG A 169 -15.39 8.59 16.90
C ARG A 169 -13.93 8.55 17.33
N VAL A 170 -13.70 8.86 18.60
CA VAL A 170 -12.48 8.54 19.33
C VAL A 170 -12.81 7.40 20.29
N GLU A 171 -12.24 6.23 20.08
CA GLU A 171 -12.59 5.03 20.85
C GLU A 171 -11.39 4.14 21.17
N ARG A 172 -11.48 3.40 22.27
CA ARG A 172 -10.50 2.38 22.66
C ARG A 172 -11.06 1.02 22.27
N VAL A 173 -10.31 0.30 21.45
CA VAL A 173 -10.73 -0.97 20.85
C VAL A 173 -9.59 -1.97 20.94
N GLU A 174 -9.91 -3.22 21.28
CA GLU A 174 -8.93 -4.31 21.29
C GLU A 174 -8.68 -4.75 19.85
N LEU A 175 -7.47 -4.48 19.34
CA LEU A 175 -7.09 -4.82 17.96
C LEU A 175 -5.77 -5.59 17.95
N PRO A 176 -5.58 -6.51 16.99
CA PRO A 176 -4.31 -7.17 16.80
C PRO A 176 -3.28 -6.19 16.23
N VAL A 177 -2.14 -6.07 16.90
CA VAL A 177 -1.01 -5.23 16.49
C VAL A 177 0.24 -6.08 16.37
N VAL A 178 1.00 -5.87 15.30
CA VAL A 178 2.31 -6.47 15.12
C VAL A 178 3.37 -5.57 15.76
N GLY A 179 4.06 -6.10 16.76
CA GLY A 179 5.14 -5.41 17.46
C GLY A 179 6.42 -5.30 16.61
N LEU A 180 7.41 -4.56 17.12
CA LEU A 180 8.75 -4.46 16.52
C LEU A 180 9.51 -5.79 16.55
N ASP A 181 9.09 -6.71 17.42
CA ASP A 181 9.55 -8.09 17.50
C ASP A 181 8.92 -9.01 16.44
N GLY A 182 8.00 -8.47 15.62
CA GLY A 182 7.23 -9.22 14.63
C GLY A 182 6.13 -10.09 15.23
N GLN A 183 5.90 -10.04 16.56
CA GLN A 183 4.85 -10.82 17.19
C GLN A 183 3.52 -10.07 17.10
N ARG A 184 2.47 -10.81 16.71
CA ARG A 184 1.10 -10.31 16.69
C ARG A 184 0.48 -10.48 18.08
N LYS A 185 0.11 -9.37 18.72
CA LYS A 185 -0.53 -9.35 20.05
C LYS A 185 -1.79 -8.49 19.98
N THR A 186 -2.87 -8.98 20.58
CA THR A 186 -4.08 -8.17 20.77
C THR A 186 -3.84 -7.25 21.95
N GLN A 187 -4.02 -5.96 21.74
CA GLN A 187 -3.79 -4.94 22.75
C GLN A 187 -4.80 -3.80 22.60
N PRO A 188 -5.02 -2.99 23.65
CA PRO A 188 -5.86 -1.81 23.56
C PRO A 188 -5.26 -0.80 22.58
N VAL A 189 -6.05 -0.43 21.58
CA VAL A 189 -5.73 0.60 20.58
C VAL A 189 -6.70 1.76 20.72
N LEU A 190 -6.16 2.95 20.95
CA LEU A 190 -6.92 4.19 20.84
C LEU A 190 -6.96 4.62 19.39
N ARG A 191 -8.17 4.64 18.82
CA ARG A 191 -8.44 5.10 17.46
C ARG A 191 -9.03 6.50 17.49
N VAL A 192 -8.48 7.40 16.69
CA VAL A 192 -8.94 8.79 16.52
C VAL A 192 -9.47 8.95 15.10
N GLY A 193 -10.76 8.70 14.93
CA GLY A 193 -11.41 8.72 13.64
C GLY A 193 -10.70 7.83 12.62
N THR A 194 -10.40 8.37 11.45
CA THR A 194 -9.56 7.72 10.43
C THR A 194 -8.15 8.30 10.34
N PHE A 195 -7.74 9.12 11.31
CA PHE A 195 -6.52 9.91 11.21
C PHE A 195 -5.34 9.25 11.90
N SER A 196 -5.56 8.70 13.11
CA SER A 196 -4.46 8.16 13.91
C SER A 196 -4.93 7.01 14.80
N SER A 197 -4.01 6.10 15.07
CA SER A 197 -4.19 4.98 15.99
C SER A 197 -2.98 4.88 16.91
N PHE A 198 -3.21 4.60 18.19
CA PHE A 198 -2.19 4.54 19.23
C PHE A 198 -2.29 3.23 20.00
N GLY A 199 -1.18 2.52 20.16
CA GLY A 199 -1.05 1.40 21.08
C GLY A 199 -0.13 1.74 22.26
N GLU A 200 0.29 0.74 23.02
CA GLU A 200 1.18 0.91 24.18
C GLU A 200 2.51 1.60 23.81
N ALA A 201 3.04 1.27 22.62
CA ALA A 201 4.30 1.81 22.12
C ALA A 201 4.17 3.17 21.39
N GLY A 202 2.98 3.78 21.35
CA GLY A 202 2.73 5.05 20.66
C GLY A 202 1.97 4.87 19.35
N PHE A 203 2.29 5.66 18.33
CA PHE A 203 1.61 5.62 17.03
C PHE A 203 1.74 4.26 16.36
N LEU A 204 0.63 3.82 15.80
CA LEU A 204 0.52 2.61 14.97
C LEU A 204 0.30 3.02 13.51
N ARG A 205 0.88 2.24 12.60
CA ARG A 205 0.69 2.37 11.16
C ARG A 205 -0.23 1.27 10.67
N TYR A 206 -1.22 1.60 9.87
CA TYR A 206 -2.00 0.59 9.14
C TYR A 206 -1.26 0.16 7.87
N ASP A 207 -1.11 -1.15 7.67
CA ASP A 207 -0.60 -1.73 6.44
C ASP A 207 -1.76 -2.29 5.62
N ALA A 208 -2.07 -1.64 4.50
CA ALA A 208 -3.21 -1.98 3.67
C ALA A 208 -3.04 -3.28 2.89
N GLU A 209 -1.80 -3.74 2.66
CA GLU A 209 -1.53 -5.01 1.98
C GLU A 209 -1.75 -6.19 2.92
N ALA A 210 -1.26 -6.07 4.16
CA ALA A 210 -1.42 -7.11 5.19
C ALA A 210 -2.79 -7.04 5.89
N GLY A 211 -3.44 -5.87 5.92
CA GLY A 211 -4.67 -5.64 6.69
C GLY A 211 -4.41 -5.56 8.19
N GLU A 212 -3.22 -5.12 8.61
CA GLU A 212 -2.77 -5.18 10.01
C GLU A 212 -2.26 -3.83 10.50
N LEU A 213 -2.35 -3.61 11.82
CA LEU A 213 -1.71 -2.48 12.49
C LEU A 213 -0.29 -2.88 12.93
N LEU A 214 0.67 -2.03 12.63
CA LEU A 214 2.08 -2.22 12.91
C LEU A 214 2.57 -1.16 13.91
N ALA A 215 3.37 -1.58 14.88
CA ALA A 215 4.11 -0.65 15.72
C ALA A 215 5.16 0.10 14.88
N ALA A 216 5.15 1.43 14.93
CA ALA A 216 6.17 2.25 14.29
C ALA A 216 7.45 2.27 15.15
N ALA A 217 8.60 1.98 14.53
CA ALA A 217 9.91 2.03 15.18
C ALA A 217 10.31 3.48 15.47
N ASN A 218 10.19 4.33 14.45
CA ASN A 218 10.44 5.77 14.57
C ASN A 218 9.14 6.47 14.95
N GLN A 219 9.09 7.06 16.15
CA GLN A 219 7.89 7.74 16.65
C GLN A 219 8.03 9.26 16.45
N PRO A 220 6.98 9.95 15.99
CA PRO A 220 7.01 11.41 15.88
C PRO A 220 7.05 12.06 17.28
N SER A 221 7.41 13.34 17.32
CA SER A 221 7.28 14.16 18.52
C SER A 221 5.82 14.17 19.00
N GLY A 222 5.60 14.28 20.32
CA GLY A 222 4.25 14.27 20.90
C GLY A 222 3.73 12.89 21.31
N ARG A 223 4.51 11.80 21.17
CA ARG A 223 4.14 10.45 21.68
C ARG A 223 3.61 10.48 23.13
N GLY A 224 4.23 11.27 24.01
CA GLY A 224 3.84 11.37 25.41
C GLY A 224 2.43 11.94 25.64
N GLN A 225 1.89 12.74 24.71
CA GLN A 225 0.53 13.28 24.80
C GLN A 225 -0.52 12.18 24.60
N ALA A 226 -0.27 11.24 23.69
CA ALA A 226 -1.15 10.09 23.49
C ALA A 226 -1.17 9.15 24.70
N THR A 227 0.00 8.91 25.32
CA THR A 227 0.07 8.13 26.57
C THR A 227 -0.65 8.85 27.72
N SER A 228 -0.47 10.17 27.83
CA SER A 228 -1.20 10.99 28.81
C SER A 228 -2.71 10.93 28.61
N TYR A 229 -3.21 10.94 27.38
CA TYR A 229 -4.65 10.78 27.08
C TYR A 229 -5.16 9.40 27.51
N LEU A 230 -4.41 8.34 27.23
CA LEU A 230 -4.77 6.97 27.60
C LEU A 230 -4.91 6.80 29.12
N GLU A 231 -4.04 7.46 29.88
CA GLU A 231 -3.99 7.40 31.34
C GLU A 231 -4.91 8.44 32.03
N SER A 232 -5.25 9.55 31.36
CA SER A 232 -6.07 10.61 31.94
C SER A 232 -7.56 10.24 32.05
N GLY A 233 -8.20 10.69 33.14
CA GLY A 233 -9.66 10.68 33.32
C GLY A 233 -10.30 12.06 33.09
N GLU A 234 -9.56 13.01 32.49
CA GLU A 234 -10.01 14.38 32.29
C GLU A 234 -11.00 14.48 31.11
N ALA A 235 -11.92 15.46 31.19
CA ALA A 235 -12.94 15.68 30.15
C ALA A 235 -12.37 16.25 28.84
N LEU A 236 -11.18 16.84 28.88
CA LEU A 236 -10.48 17.46 27.75
C LEU A 236 -9.00 17.10 27.84
N ALA A 237 -8.42 16.65 26.74
CA ALA A 237 -7.00 16.33 26.65
C ALA A 237 -6.49 16.56 25.22
N GLU A 238 -5.21 16.93 25.10
CA GLU A 238 -4.55 17.14 23.82
C GLU A 238 -4.11 15.80 23.23
N LEU A 239 -4.39 15.58 21.95
CA LEU A 239 -4.03 14.36 21.25
C LEU A 239 -3.44 14.73 19.89
N PRO A 240 -2.24 14.24 19.54
CA PRO A 240 -1.67 14.52 18.24
C PRO A 240 -2.48 13.77 17.18
N VAL A 241 -2.69 14.42 16.04
CA VAL A 241 -3.45 13.85 14.92
C VAL A 241 -2.57 13.92 13.68
N ASP A 242 -2.46 12.81 12.95
CA ASP A 242 -1.84 12.76 11.64
C ASP A 242 -2.90 13.03 10.55
N PRO A 243 -2.97 14.25 9.98
CA PRO A 243 -3.93 14.56 8.93
C PRO A 243 -3.66 13.78 7.63
N THR A 244 -2.47 13.20 7.49
CA THR A 244 -2.04 12.46 6.31
C THR A 244 -2.34 10.96 6.40
N ARG A 245 -3.05 10.54 7.46
CA ARG A 245 -3.57 9.18 7.66
C ARG A 245 -2.48 8.10 7.58
N GLY A 246 -1.31 8.36 8.15
CA GLY A 246 -0.20 7.41 8.24
C GLY A 246 0.83 7.52 7.13
N THR A 247 0.64 8.36 6.11
CA THR A 247 1.65 8.52 5.05
C THR A 247 2.93 9.20 5.55
N LEU A 248 2.81 10.25 6.40
CA LEU A 248 3.98 10.84 7.08
C LEU A 248 4.65 9.85 8.02
N LEU A 249 3.88 9.07 8.77
CA LEU A 249 4.44 8.06 9.66
C LEU A 249 5.21 6.98 8.87
N ALA A 250 4.69 6.57 7.71
CA ALA A 250 5.37 5.66 6.79
C ALA A 250 6.66 6.26 6.22
N GLN A 251 6.69 7.56 5.94
CA GLN A 251 7.89 8.28 5.54
C GLN A 251 8.91 8.37 6.68
N LEU A 252 8.46 8.64 7.90
CA LEU A 252 9.31 8.71 9.09
C LEU A 252 9.98 7.36 9.38
N GLN A 253 9.33 6.22 9.10
CA GLN A 253 9.97 4.90 9.22
C GLN A 253 11.14 4.71 8.24
N ARG A 254 11.18 5.48 7.15
CA ARG A 254 12.27 5.41 6.17
C ARG A 254 13.43 6.34 6.50
N GLU A 255 13.25 7.26 7.46
CA GLU A 255 14.33 8.14 7.88
C GLU A 255 15.31 7.37 8.78
N PRO A 256 16.59 7.28 8.40
CA PRO A 256 17.59 6.65 9.25
C PRO A 256 17.93 7.57 10.43
N ASP A 257 17.85 7.02 11.64
CA ASP A 257 18.33 7.64 12.87
C ASP A 257 19.83 7.96 12.80
N PHE A 258 20.32 8.84 13.68
CA PHE A 258 21.74 9.18 13.79
C PHE A 258 22.64 7.93 13.88
N TRP A 259 22.24 6.95 14.69
CA TRP A 259 23.01 5.72 14.86
C TRP A 259 23.01 4.87 13.58
N THR A 260 21.85 4.76 12.93
CA THR A 260 21.70 4.09 11.63
C THR A 260 22.56 4.78 10.57
N ARG A 261 22.61 6.11 10.56
CA ARG A 261 23.51 6.89 9.69
C ARG A 261 24.98 6.62 9.99
N LEU A 262 25.39 6.46 11.25
CA LEU A 262 26.77 6.10 11.56
C LEU A 262 27.14 4.72 10.98
N GLN A 263 26.23 3.75 11.12
CA GLN A 263 26.39 2.39 10.59
C GLN A 263 26.42 2.34 9.05
N GLN A 264 25.68 3.23 8.38
CA GLN A 264 25.68 3.35 6.91
C GLN A 264 27.07 3.64 6.32
N GLY A 265 28.01 4.18 7.09
CA GLY A 265 29.38 4.43 6.63
C GLY A 265 30.18 3.16 6.28
N GLY A 266 29.67 1.97 6.63
CA GLY A 266 30.33 0.70 6.34
C GLY A 266 31.70 0.59 7.00
N LEU A 267 32.57 -0.27 6.45
CA LEU A 267 33.90 -0.54 7.00
C LEU A 267 34.78 0.72 7.05
N VAL A 268 34.79 1.51 5.97
CA VAL A 268 35.60 2.74 5.89
C VAL A 268 35.14 3.76 6.93
N GLY A 269 33.83 3.91 7.12
CA GLY A 269 33.27 4.79 8.14
C GLY A 269 33.71 4.42 9.56
N TRP A 270 33.67 3.13 9.90
CA TRP A 270 34.17 2.64 11.19
C TRP A 270 35.66 2.88 11.40
N VAL A 271 36.48 2.76 10.34
CA VAL A 271 37.91 3.11 10.39
C VAL A 271 38.10 4.60 10.68
N ILE A 272 37.32 5.48 10.04
CA ILE A 272 37.36 6.94 10.29
C ILE A 272 37.00 7.24 11.75
N VAL A 273 35.92 6.62 12.27
CA VAL A 273 35.47 6.82 13.65
C VAL A 273 36.53 6.33 14.65
N ALA A 274 37.11 5.15 14.44
CA ALA A 274 38.17 4.62 15.29
C ALA A 274 39.43 5.51 15.28
N LEU A 275 39.82 5.99 14.10
CA LEU A 275 40.95 6.91 13.94
C LEU A 275 40.67 8.26 14.64
N GLY A 276 39.45 8.78 14.53
CA GLY A 276 39.02 9.99 15.22
C GLY A 276 39.01 9.85 16.73
N ALA A 277 38.50 8.73 17.26
CA ALA A 277 38.54 8.43 18.69
C ALA A 277 39.98 8.33 19.21
N PHE A 278 40.85 7.62 18.50
CA PHE A 278 42.28 7.54 18.83
C PHE A 278 42.94 8.93 18.82
N GLY A 279 42.66 9.73 17.79
CA GLY A 279 43.16 11.10 17.66
C GLY A 279 42.71 12.01 18.81
N LEU A 280 41.44 11.93 19.20
CA LEU A 280 40.88 12.67 20.33
C LEU A 280 41.55 12.28 21.65
N CYS A 281 41.75 10.97 21.90
CA CYS A 281 42.45 10.49 23.08
C CYS A 281 43.90 11.00 23.13
N LEU A 282 44.62 10.92 22.01
CA LEU A 282 45.99 11.43 21.89
C LEU A 282 46.05 12.93 22.15
N ALA A 283 45.11 13.69 21.58
CA ALA A 283 45.05 15.14 21.74
C ALA A 283 44.70 15.54 23.19
N ALA A 284 43.77 14.84 23.84
CA ALA A 284 43.41 15.06 25.24
C ALA A 284 44.59 14.76 26.18
N TRP A 285 45.27 13.62 25.99
CA TRP A 285 46.47 13.29 26.76
C TRP A 285 47.57 14.35 26.59
N ARG A 286 47.79 14.82 25.37
CA ARG A 286 48.76 15.89 25.07
C ARG A 286 48.38 17.23 25.69
N MET A 287 47.10 17.56 25.69
CA MET A 287 46.60 18.79 26.32
C MET A 287 46.90 18.80 27.82
N ILE A 288 46.67 17.66 28.49
CA ILE A 288 46.96 17.48 29.91
C ILE A 288 48.47 17.54 30.17
N TYR A 289 49.27 16.85 29.36
CA TYR A 289 50.74 16.84 29.49
C TYR A 289 51.33 18.25 29.34
N LEU A 290 51.03 18.96 28.25
CA LEU A 290 51.53 20.32 28.02
C LEU A 290 51.02 21.31 29.08
N GLY A 291 49.78 21.15 29.53
CA GLY A 291 49.24 21.94 30.65
C GLY A 291 49.98 21.68 31.96
N GLY A 292 50.36 20.44 32.25
CA GLY A 292 51.20 20.08 33.39
C GLY A 292 52.60 20.67 33.28
N VAL A 293 53.24 20.55 32.12
CA VAL A 293 54.57 21.14 31.87
C VAL A 293 54.53 22.66 32.02
N ALA A 294 53.55 23.35 31.44
CA ALA A 294 53.38 24.80 31.56
C ALA A 294 53.30 25.26 33.03
N ARG A 295 52.55 24.52 33.86
CA ARG A 295 52.47 24.80 35.31
C ARG A 295 53.81 24.57 36.00
N SER A 296 54.52 23.50 35.64
CA SER A 296 55.83 23.18 36.23
C SER A 296 56.90 24.23 35.89
N ILE A 297 56.95 24.71 34.64
CA ILE A 297 57.83 25.82 34.23
C ILE A 297 57.48 27.09 35.00
N LYS A 298 56.18 27.43 35.11
CA LYS A 298 55.75 28.62 35.86
C LYS A 298 56.15 28.56 37.34
N ALA A 299 56.13 27.38 37.96
CA ALA A 299 56.59 27.20 39.32
C ALA A 299 58.13 27.34 39.44
N GLN A 300 58.90 26.84 38.47
CA GLN A 300 60.35 27.01 38.44
C GLN A 300 60.79 28.47 38.20
N LEU A 301 60.01 29.24 37.44
CA LEU A 301 60.27 30.68 37.24
C LEU A 301 60.23 31.50 38.54
N GLN A 302 59.54 31.03 39.57
CA GLN A 302 59.48 31.69 40.88
C GLN A 302 60.70 31.39 41.75
N ASP A 303 61.48 30.35 41.42
CA ASP A 303 62.66 29.92 42.16
C ASP A 303 63.73 29.44 41.16
N LEU A 304 64.46 30.40 40.60
CA LEU A 304 65.57 30.14 39.67
C LEU A 304 66.85 29.70 40.41
N GLY A 305 66.89 29.82 41.73
CA GLY A 305 68.04 29.48 42.57
C GLY A 305 68.22 27.97 42.77
N THR A 306 67.11 27.22 42.81
CA THR A 306 67.13 25.76 42.98
C THR A 306 66.58 25.02 41.75
N PRO A 307 67.44 24.61 40.78
CA PRO A 307 66.99 23.91 39.58
C PRO A 307 66.43 22.52 39.93
N ARG A 308 65.15 22.28 39.64
CA ARG A 308 64.50 20.99 39.84
C ARG A 308 64.55 20.16 38.55
N ARG A 309 64.81 18.86 38.67
CA ARG A 309 64.93 17.95 37.50
C ARG A 309 63.59 17.47 36.93
N ASP A 310 62.48 17.78 37.61
CA ASP A 310 61.12 17.35 37.26
C ASP A 310 60.48 18.16 36.12
N ASN A 311 61.04 19.33 35.81
CA ASN A 311 60.53 20.23 34.79
C ASN A 311 61.63 20.61 33.77
N PRO A 312 61.26 20.92 32.51
CA PRO A 312 62.23 21.18 31.45
C PRO A 312 63.09 22.41 31.74
N LEU A 313 62.52 23.48 32.30
CA LEU A 313 63.30 24.68 32.64
C LEU A 313 64.37 24.39 33.69
N GLY A 314 64.04 23.65 34.74
CA GLY A 314 64.99 23.28 35.78
C GLY A 314 66.06 22.30 35.29
N ARG A 315 65.78 21.44 34.29
CA ARG A 315 66.81 20.63 33.62
C ARG A 315 67.77 21.48 32.78
N VAL A 316 67.26 22.46 32.04
CA VAL A 316 68.08 23.44 31.28
C VAL A 316 68.97 24.25 32.22
N ILE A 317 68.41 24.82 33.29
CA ILE A 317 69.19 25.57 34.31
C ILE A 317 70.20 24.66 35.03
N GLY A 318 69.81 23.41 35.31
CA GLY A 318 70.63 22.45 36.03
C GLY A 318 71.92 22.06 35.30
N MET A 319 71.99 22.24 33.97
CA MET A 319 73.21 21.99 33.19
C MET A 319 74.32 23.02 33.45
N LEU A 320 74.01 24.21 33.99
CA LEU A 320 75.02 25.20 34.40
C LEU A 320 75.82 24.76 35.64
N GLY A 321 75.27 23.88 36.47
CA GLY A 321 75.88 23.46 37.75
C GLY A 321 76.01 24.57 38.80
N PRO A 322 76.50 24.25 40.01
CA PRO A 322 76.65 25.20 41.13
C PRO A 322 77.88 26.13 41.00
N GLN A 323 78.83 25.84 40.11
CA GLN A 323 80.00 26.68 39.83
C GLN A 323 80.18 26.81 38.30
N PRO A 324 79.75 27.94 37.72
CA PRO A 324 79.92 28.19 36.30
C PRO A 324 81.36 28.65 36.06
N GLN A 325 82.32 27.74 36.09
CA GLN A 325 83.68 27.99 35.56
C GLN A 325 83.71 27.72 34.05
N LEU A 326 82.72 28.23 33.32
CA LEU A 326 82.72 28.25 31.87
C LEU A 326 83.51 29.49 31.46
N ALA A 327 84.78 29.30 31.12
CA ALA A 327 85.70 30.38 30.76
C ALA A 327 85.37 31.06 29.42
N ASP A 328 84.24 30.72 28.79
CA ASP A 328 83.84 31.21 27.48
C ASP A 328 82.31 31.26 27.33
N LEU A 329 81.79 32.42 26.92
CA LEU A 329 80.36 32.72 26.76
C LEU A 329 79.72 31.85 25.69
N GLU A 330 80.46 31.66 24.59
CA GLU A 330 80.01 30.87 23.44
C GLU A 330 79.75 29.42 23.85
N THR A 331 80.62 28.87 24.70
CA THR A 331 80.45 27.52 25.26
C THR A 331 79.21 27.41 26.18
N LEU A 332 78.82 28.47 26.88
CA LEU A 332 77.63 28.47 27.74
C LEU A 332 76.34 28.50 26.91
N GLU A 333 76.28 29.38 25.91
CA GLU A 333 75.14 29.50 24.98
C GLU A 333 74.90 28.17 24.26
N LEU A 334 75.97 27.57 23.72
CA LEU A 334 75.91 26.26 23.05
C LEU A 334 75.33 25.15 23.94
N LYS A 335 75.72 25.10 25.23
CA LYS A 335 75.21 24.09 26.17
C LYS A 335 73.74 24.29 26.52
N LEU A 336 73.29 25.53 26.64
CA LEU A 336 71.89 25.82 26.93
C LEU A 336 70.99 25.53 25.72
N ASP A 337 71.47 25.86 24.51
CA ASP A 337 70.78 25.51 23.27
C ASP A 337 70.72 23.99 23.09
N GLU A 338 71.79 23.26 23.40
CA GLU A 338 71.78 21.79 23.41
C GLU A 338 70.72 21.25 24.40
N ALA A 339 70.60 21.82 25.59
CA ALA A 339 69.60 21.43 26.57
C ALA A 339 68.16 21.71 26.08
N ILE A 340 67.91 22.86 25.45
CA ILE A 340 66.60 23.20 24.86
C ILE A 340 66.28 22.25 23.70
N LEU A 341 67.26 21.92 22.85
CA LEU A 341 67.11 20.95 21.77
C LEU A 341 66.76 19.56 22.30
N GLN A 342 67.29 19.16 23.47
CA GLN A 342 66.90 17.89 24.12
C GLN A 342 65.47 17.92 24.68
N GLU A 343 64.97 19.08 25.10
CA GLU A 343 63.62 19.27 25.65
C GLU A 343 62.53 19.52 24.60
N THR A 344 62.90 19.85 23.37
CA THR A 344 61.95 20.13 22.28
C THR A 344 61.17 18.88 21.82
N PRO A 345 61.80 17.71 21.55
CA PRO A 345 61.09 16.49 21.13
C PRO A 345 59.96 16.03 22.06
N PRO A 346 60.11 15.99 23.41
CA PRO A 346 59.01 15.58 24.28
C PRO A 346 57.84 16.57 24.26
N LEU A 347 58.06 17.87 24.01
CA LEU A 347 56.99 18.87 23.87
C LEU A 347 56.21 18.69 22.54
N GLU A 348 56.92 18.40 21.45
CA GLU A 348 56.32 18.27 20.12
C GLU A 348 55.75 16.88 19.80
N ARG A 349 56.13 15.85 20.57
CA ARG A 349 55.74 14.47 20.29
C ARG A 349 54.21 14.32 20.18
N GLY A 350 53.76 13.52 19.22
CA GLY A 350 52.33 13.28 18.99
C GLY A 350 51.58 14.39 18.25
N LEU A 351 52.09 15.64 18.19
CA LEU A 351 51.46 16.71 17.40
C LEU A 351 51.38 16.35 15.92
N GLY A 352 52.45 15.77 15.37
CA GLY A 352 52.49 15.30 13.98
C GLY A 352 51.44 14.23 13.68
N LEU A 353 51.14 13.35 14.64
CA LEU A 353 50.09 12.33 14.49
C LEU A 353 48.69 12.96 14.49
N VAL A 354 48.41 13.92 15.38
CA VAL A 354 47.14 14.66 15.39
C VAL A 354 46.94 15.40 14.06
N LYS A 355 48.00 16.04 13.53
CA LYS A 355 48.01 16.68 12.21
C LYS A 355 47.72 15.67 11.10
N LEU A 356 48.40 14.53 11.12
CA LEU A 356 48.23 13.48 10.12
C LEU A 356 46.80 12.96 10.10
N ILE A 357 46.20 12.70 11.27
CA ILE A 357 44.79 12.26 11.36
C ILE A 357 43.86 13.30 10.76
N SER A 358 44.06 14.60 11.03
CA SER A 358 43.24 15.66 10.46
C SER A 358 43.32 15.73 8.92
N ALA A 359 44.46 15.36 8.33
CA ALA A 359 44.67 15.35 6.88
C ALA A 359 44.20 14.05 6.21
N VAL A 360 44.33 12.90 6.90
CA VAL A 360 43.98 11.58 6.36
C VAL A 360 42.48 11.29 6.48
N ALA A 361 41.79 11.80 7.51
CA ALA A 361 40.36 11.55 7.71
C ALA A 361 39.46 11.95 6.51
N PRO A 362 39.64 13.12 5.86
CA PRO A 362 38.89 13.48 4.64
C PRO A 362 39.24 12.59 3.45
N LEU A 363 40.51 12.17 3.32
CA LEU A 363 40.96 11.27 2.25
C LEU A 363 40.34 9.87 2.40
N LEU A 364 40.19 9.39 3.64
CA LEU A 364 39.43 8.17 3.92
C LEU A 364 37.94 8.35 3.60
N GLY A 365 37.36 9.52 3.85
CA GLY A 365 35.99 9.84 3.42
C GLY A 365 35.83 9.76 1.90
N LEU A 366 36.78 10.32 1.13
CA LEU A 366 36.83 10.19 -0.33
C LEU A 366 37.00 8.73 -0.78
N LEU A 367 37.81 7.92 -0.09
CA LEU A 367 37.89 6.48 -0.35
C LEU A 367 36.53 5.79 -0.13
N GLY A 368 35.81 6.21 0.91
CA GLY A 368 34.46 5.77 1.21
C GLY A 368 33.47 6.07 0.08
N THR A 369 33.56 7.26 -0.56
CA THR A 369 32.69 7.58 -1.70
C THR A 369 32.96 6.71 -2.91
N VAL A 370 34.24 6.51 -3.24
CA VAL A 370 34.63 5.67 -4.38
C VAL A 370 34.17 4.23 -4.15
N THR A 371 34.38 3.69 -2.95
CA THR A 371 33.95 2.32 -2.61
C THR A 371 32.43 2.17 -2.63
N GLY A 372 31.67 3.12 -2.08
CA GLY A 372 30.20 3.11 -2.12
C GLY A 372 29.64 3.20 -3.55
N MET A 373 30.24 4.04 -4.40
CA MET A 373 29.86 4.13 -5.82
C MET A 373 30.18 2.85 -6.60
N ILE A 374 31.31 2.18 -6.32
CA ILE A 374 31.63 0.88 -6.94
C ILE A 374 30.58 -0.16 -6.58
N VAL A 375 30.21 -0.27 -5.30
CA VAL A 375 29.17 -1.20 -4.84
C VAL A 375 27.83 -0.88 -5.49
N THR A 376 27.48 0.42 -5.58
CA THR A 376 26.27 0.89 -6.26
C THR A 376 26.25 0.42 -7.72
N PHE A 377 27.30 0.69 -8.50
CA PHE A 377 27.35 0.26 -9.91
C PHE A 377 27.34 -1.26 -10.08
N GLN A 378 28.01 -2.00 -9.19
CA GLN A 378 27.95 -3.47 -9.19
C GLN A 378 26.54 -4.01 -8.91
N ALA A 379 25.76 -3.32 -8.06
CA ALA A 379 24.38 -3.69 -7.81
C ALA A 379 23.51 -3.50 -9.07
N ILE A 380 23.67 -2.38 -9.80
CA ILE A 380 22.83 -2.13 -11.00
C ILE A 380 23.15 -3.14 -12.11
N THR A 381 24.41 -3.52 -12.28
CA THR A 381 24.81 -4.48 -13.32
C THR A 381 24.30 -5.88 -13.04
N GLN A 382 24.24 -6.28 -11.76
CA GLN A 382 23.72 -7.60 -11.35
C GLN A 382 22.19 -7.66 -11.36
N SER A 383 21.52 -6.57 -10.99
CA SER A 383 20.05 -6.54 -10.83
C SER A 383 19.30 -5.95 -12.04
N GLY A 384 19.99 -5.63 -13.14
CA GLY A 384 19.36 -5.15 -14.38
C GLY A 384 18.67 -3.79 -14.25
N GLY A 385 19.11 -2.95 -13.32
CA GLY A 385 18.55 -1.61 -13.05
C GLY A 385 17.26 -1.59 -12.20
N GLY A 386 16.84 -2.73 -11.63
CA GLY A 386 15.53 -2.85 -10.98
C GLY A 386 15.44 -2.41 -9.52
N ASP A 387 16.53 -2.48 -8.73
CA ASP A 387 16.45 -2.23 -7.28
C ASP A 387 16.95 -0.82 -6.91
N SER A 388 16.06 0.16 -7.01
CA SER A 388 16.35 1.56 -6.62
C SER A 388 16.75 1.70 -5.15
N ARG A 389 16.39 0.74 -4.29
CA ARG A 389 16.75 0.78 -2.86
C ARG A 389 18.23 0.46 -2.66
N LEU A 390 18.73 -0.60 -3.29
CA LEU A 390 20.17 -0.93 -3.25
C LEU A 390 21.04 0.21 -3.80
N MET A 391 20.56 0.90 -4.83
CA MET A 391 21.23 2.08 -5.36
C MET A 391 21.28 3.23 -4.35
N ALA A 392 20.13 3.53 -3.71
CA ALA A 392 20.04 4.57 -2.71
C ALA A 392 20.94 4.28 -1.50
N ASP A 393 21.03 3.02 -1.07
CA ASP A 393 21.87 2.60 0.05
C ASP A 393 23.37 2.82 -0.23
N GLY A 394 23.85 2.44 -1.41
CA GLY A 394 25.26 2.62 -1.78
C GLY A 394 25.67 4.09 -1.96
N ILE A 395 24.77 4.93 -2.49
CA ILE A 395 24.97 6.39 -2.56
C ILE A 395 24.94 7.01 -1.16
N SER A 396 24.02 6.58 -0.30
CA SER A 396 23.94 7.03 1.09
C SER A 396 25.22 6.72 1.86
N GLN A 397 25.73 5.49 1.76
CA GLN A 397 27.01 5.08 2.33
C GLN A 397 28.15 6.02 1.89
N ALA A 398 28.24 6.30 0.59
CA ALA A 398 29.25 7.22 0.05
C ALA A 398 29.17 8.61 0.70
N LEU A 399 27.98 9.22 0.75
CA LEU A 399 27.81 10.55 1.33
C LEU A 399 28.12 10.58 2.84
N VAL A 400 27.65 9.58 3.57
CA VAL A 400 27.87 9.46 5.02
C VAL A 400 29.36 9.38 5.37
N THR A 401 30.14 8.56 4.66
CA THR A 401 31.59 8.45 4.92
C THR A 401 32.34 9.77 4.71
N THR A 402 31.92 10.60 3.76
CA THR A 402 32.49 11.94 3.54
C THR A 402 32.22 12.85 4.74
N VAL A 403 30.97 12.85 5.19
CA VAL A 403 30.55 13.63 6.37
C VAL A 403 31.33 13.18 7.60
N GLN A 404 31.48 11.87 7.82
CA GLN A 404 32.27 11.32 8.94
C GLN A 404 33.73 11.78 8.86
N GLY A 405 34.35 11.75 7.68
CA GLY A 405 35.71 12.24 7.45
C GLY A 405 35.88 13.71 7.86
N LEU A 406 34.95 14.57 7.46
CA LEU A 406 34.96 16.00 7.81
C LEU A 406 34.70 16.23 9.30
N VAL A 407 33.74 15.50 9.89
CA VAL A 407 33.41 15.58 11.32
C VAL A 407 34.61 15.20 12.19
N VAL A 408 35.49 14.30 11.75
CA VAL A 408 36.75 13.98 12.44
C VAL A 408 37.83 15.02 12.13
N ALA A 409 37.99 15.41 10.87
CA ALA A 409 39.08 16.27 10.43
C ALA A 409 39.04 17.68 11.03
N ILE A 410 37.86 18.31 11.05
CA ILE A 410 37.71 19.70 11.48
C ILE A 410 38.09 19.88 12.97
N PRO A 411 37.53 19.10 13.92
CA PRO A 411 37.95 19.18 15.32
C PRO A 411 39.43 18.84 15.51
N MET A 412 39.94 17.81 14.81
CA MET A 412 41.34 17.38 14.93
C MET A 412 42.32 18.45 14.46
N LEU A 413 42.00 19.19 13.39
CA LEU A 413 42.81 20.30 12.91
C LEU A 413 42.86 21.44 13.94
N PHE A 414 41.73 21.74 14.57
CA PHE A 414 41.65 22.75 15.63
C PHE A 414 42.48 22.32 16.85
N LEU A 415 42.34 21.07 17.30
CA LEU A 415 43.11 20.49 18.40
C LEU A 415 44.61 20.52 18.11
N HIS A 416 45.03 20.16 16.90
CA HIS A 416 46.42 20.26 16.48
C HIS A 416 46.94 21.70 16.58
N SER A 417 46.20 22.68 16.03
CA SER A 417 46.59 24.09 16.06
C SER A 417 46.78 24.60 17.50
N LEU A 418 45.84 24.26 18.39
CA LEU A 418 45.89 24.65 19.79
C LEU A 418 47.08 24.00 20.53
N LEU A 419 47.33 22.72 20.30
CA LEU A 419 48.44 21.99 20.93
C LEU A 419 49.81 22.44 20.39
N ALA A 420 49.93 22.67 19.08
CA ALA A 420 51.14 23.17 18.45
C ALA A 420 51.46 24.59 18.92
N GLY A 421 50.45 25.47 19.02
CA GLY A 421 50.60 26.81 19.58
C GLY A 421 51.11 26.76 21.03
N ARG A 422 50.55 25.87 21.87
CA ARG A 422 51.02 25.67 23.24
C ARG A 422 52.44 25.13 23.32
N SER A 423 52.78 24.14 22.52
CA SER A 423 54.14 23.57 22.48
C SER A 423 55.17 24.64 22.10
N LYS A 424 54.90 25.40 21.03
CA LYS A 424 55.75 26.50 20.58
C LYS A 424 55.93 27.58 21.65
N ALA A 425 54.84 27.97 22.34
CA ALA A 425 54.92 28.94 23.43
C ALA A 425 55.80 28.46 24.59
N LEU A 426 55.78 27.15 24.91
CA LEU A 426 56.64 26.58 25.95
C LEU A 426 58.11 26.54 25.53
N ILE A 427 58.41 26.18 24.28
CA ILE A 427 59.78 26.20 23.73
C ILE A 427 60.34 27.63 23.75
N GLN A 428 59.57 28.60 23.24
CA GLN A 428 59.95 30.02 23.26
C GLN A 428 60.17 30.54 24.69
N LEU A 429 59.39 30.07 25.66
CA LEU A 429 59.60 30.42 27.06
C LEU A 429 60.94 29.88 27.58
N LEU A 430 61.32 28.65 27.22
CA LEU A 430 62.63 28.07 27.59
C LEU A 430 63.78 28.87 26.96
N GLU A 431 63.68 29.23 25.67
CA GLU A 431 64.65 30.06 24.95
C GLU A 431 64.82 31.44 25.61
N GLN A 432 63.72 32.12 25.93
CA GLN A 432 63.74 33.43 26.60
C GLN A 432 64.42 33.38 27.97
N GLN A 433 64.15 32.33 28.76
CA GLN A 433 64.79 32.18 30.07
C GLN A 433 66.28 31.84 29.95
N SER A 434 66.66 31.01 28.99
CA SER A 434 68.06 30.71 28.68
C SER A 434 68.84 31.98 28.34
N ALA A 435 68.34 32.79 27.39
CA ALA A 435 68.95 34.06 27.03
C ALA A 435 69.04 35.04 28.22
N GLY A 436 67.99 35.08 29.06
CA GLY A 436 68.00 35.86 30.30
C GLY A 436 69.08 35.43 31.31
N LEU A 437 69.33 34.13 31.43
CA LEU A 437 70.38 33.58 32.30
C LEU A 437 71.78 33.89 31.80
N VAL A 438 72.00 33.84 30.48
CA VAL A 438 73.25 34.26 29.84
C VAL A 438 73.51 35.76 30.10
N ALA A 439 72.49 36.60 29.93
CA ALA A 439 72.59 38.04 30.21
C ALA A 439 72.90 38.36 31.69
N LEU A 440 72.28 37.62 32.63
CA LEU A 440 72.59 37.75 34.05
C LEU A 440 74.05 37.38 34.35
N HIS A 441 74.56 36.30 33.74
CA HIS A 441 75.96 35.90 33.85
C HIS A 441 76.93 36.98 33.35
N LEU A 442 76.60 37.65 32.24
CA LEU A 442 77.38 38.75 31.67
C LEU A 442 77.39 40.01 32.54
N SER A 443 76.29 40.28 33.26
CA SER A 443 76.12 41.51 34.03
C SER A 443 76.87 41.53 35.37
N GLY A 444 77.38 40.40 35.85
CA GLY A 444 78.04 40.27 37.17
C GLY A 444 77.16 40.64 38.36
N ALA A 445 75.86 40.88 38.14
CA ALA A 445 74.91 41.25 39.18
C ALA A 445 74.53 40.01 40.00
N PRO A 446 74.55 40.07 41.34
CA PRO A 446 74.09 38.95 42.16
C PRO A 446 72.63 38.64 41.84
N ARG A 447 72.30 37.34 41.76
CA ARG A 447 70.92 36.85 41.62
C ARG A 447 70.07 37.54 42.69
N ARG A 448 69.05 38.30 42.28
CA ARG A 448 68.05 38.82 43.23
C ARG A 448 67.15 37.65 43.63
N ASP A 449 67.15 37.38 44.93
CA ASP A 449 66.29 36.42 45.62
C ASP A 449 64.79 36.69 45.39
#